data_AF-A0A2S0VWC6-F1
#
_entry.id   AF-A0A2S0VWC6-F1
#
_cell.length_a   1.000
_cell.length_b   1.000
_cell.length_c   1.000
_cell.angle_alpha   90.00
_cell.angle_beta   90.00
_cell.angle_gamma   90.00
#
_symmetry.space_group_name_H-M   'P 1'
#
loop_
_entity.id
_entity.type
_entity.pdbx_description
1 polymer ?
#
loop_
_entity_poly.entity_id
_entity_poly.type
_entity_poly.pdbx_seq_one_letter_code
_entity_poly.pdbx_strand_id
1 'polypeptide(L)'
;MAAKPAVKALTVSVSINQVTHQKYITYMHADMCRQLPKLGHEQLDRSFFELIIVCNAFATQQVQLNLEFVPTPSYLRGVRMVEQGTVDTHSASIWYSDINQSQLYASEEVLRTGEFEKGIYVHESHPLLILPPDKINLSHYTALSVKAWRHDWAVSQSIAQSVADTGHMPAIFEMLAAKRADFTLLEFSNHTSMDRVQNDIRLKILTGLKQLRAKGLIYPVYVKAGFINPKVKHWRVVNPLAIASIKAN
;
A
#
# COMPACT_ATOMS: atom_id res chain seq x y z
N MET A 1 50.00 1.31 -6.29
CA MET A 1 48.65 1.55 -5.75
C MET A 1 47.73 1.85 -6.92
N ALA A 2 46.79 0.97 -7.25
CA ALA A 2 45.81 1.26 -8.29
C ALA A 2 44.89 2.39 -7.81
N ALA A 3 44.73 3.45 -8.62
CA ALA A 3 43.79 4.52 -8.32
C ALA A 3 42.38 3.91 -8.20
N LYS A 4 41.66 4.22 -7.10
CA LYS A 4 40.24 3.89 -7.00
C LYS A 4 39.53 4.52 -8.22
N PRO A 5 38.71 3.75 -8.96
CA PRO A 5 37.98 4.31 -10.08
C PRO A 5 37.13 5.49 -9.59
N ALA A 6 37.07 6.55 -10.41
CA ALA A 6 36.27 7.73 -10.09
C ALA A 6 34.80 7.33 -9.94
N VAL A 7 34.21 7.63 -8.79
CA VAL A 7 32.78 7.39 -8.53
C VAL A 7 31.98 8.29 -9.46
N LYS A 8 31.14 7.70 -10.31
CA LYS A 8 30.25 8.47 -11.20
C LYS A 8 29.19 9.14 -10.34
N ALA A 9 29.12 10.46 -10.37
CA ALA A 9 28.04 11.21 -9.72
C ALA A 9 26.85 11.35 -10.68
N LEU A 10 25.63 11.16 -10.18
CA LEU A 10 24.39 11.36 -10.91
C LEU A 10 23.46 12.22 -10.05
N THR A 11 22.91 13.28 -10.62
CA THR A 11 21.87 14.09 -9.99
C THR A 11 20.54 13.78 -10.64
N VAL A 12 19.51 13.55 -9.83
CA VAL A 12 18.16 13.21 -10.26
C VAL A 12 17.17 14.13 -9.55
N SER A 13 16.34 14.82 -10.31
CA SER A 13 15.23 15.61 -9.79
C SER A 13 14.02 14.71 -9.48
N VAL A 14 13.45 14.85 -8.29
CA VAL A 14 12.43 13.95 -7.76
C VAL A 14 11.22 14.72 -7.30
N SER A 15 10.07 14.48 -7.93
CA SER A 15 8.79 14.99 -7.42
C SER A 15 8.37 14.26 -6.13
N ILE A 16 7.91 15.02 -5.14
CA ILE A 16 7.50 14.48 -3.84
C ILE A 16 6.28 15.22 -3.30
N ASN A 17 5.36 14.52 -2.64
CA ASN A 17 4.23 15.18 -2.01
C ASN A 17 4.71 16.14 -0.91
N GLN A 18 4.16 17.36 -0.88
CA GLN A 18 4.56 18.41 0.06
C GLN A 18 4.44 17.99 1.53
N VAL A 19 3.40 17.22 1.89
CA VAL A 19 3.21 16.74 3.27
C VAL A 19 4.31 15.78 3.66
N THR A 20 4.61 14.80 2.80
CA THR A 20 5.71 13.84 3.05
C THR A 20 7.08 14.54 3.05
N HIS A 21 7.32 15.48 2.13
CA HIS A 21 8.54 16.28 2.13
C HIS A 21 8.72 17.05 3.45
N GLN A 22 7.66 17.70 3.93
CA GLN A 22 7.71 18.45 5.19
C GLN A 22 7.90 17.53 6.40
N LYS A 23 7.25 16.37 6.42
CA LYS A 23 7.37 15.35 7.48
C LYS A 23 8.80 14.85 7.64
N TYR A 24 9.54 14.70 6.54
CA TYR A 24 10.90 14.16 6.51
C TYR A 24 11.96 15.21 6.13
N ILE A 25 11.69 16.51 6.36
CA ILE A 25 12.51 17.63 5.86
C ILE A 25 13.99 17.53 6.21
N THR A 26 14.34 16.96 7.36
CA THR A 26 15.71 16.75 7.84
C THR A 26 16.51 15.73 7.01
N TYR A 27 15.84 14.98 6.14
CA TYR A 27 16.44 14.02 5.22
C TYR A 27 16.29 14.45 3.76
N MET A 28 15.59 15.54 3.47
CA MET A 28 15.32 16.02 2.11
C MET A 28 16.47 16.91 1.60
N HIS A 29 17.68 16.37 1.68
CA HIS A 29 18.91 17.01 1.22
C HIS A 29 19.48 16.25 0.02
N ALA A 30 20.18 16.97 -0.86
CA ALA A 30 20.71 16.38 -2.10
C ALA A 30 21.62 15.18 -1.85
N ASP A 31 22.32 15.13 -0.73
CA ASP A 31 23.26 14.08 -0.36
C ASP A 31 22.66 13.01 0.57
N MET A 32 21.32 12.91 0.68
CA MET A 32 20.61 11.88 1.48
C MET A 32 21.17 10.46 1.25
N CYS A 33 21.53 10.11 0.01
CA CYS A 33 22.04 8.79 -0.31
C CYS A 33 23.46 8.51 0.24
N ARG A 34 24.22 9.53 0.67
CA ARG A 34 25.55 9.33 1.29
C ARG A 34 25.44 8.81 2.71
N GLN A 35 24.41 9.25 3.43
CA GLN A 35 24.16 8.84 4.80
C GLN A 35 22.67 8.56 4.97
N LEU A 36 22.30 7.30 4.76
CA LEU A 36 20.91 6.88 4.88
C LEU A 36 20.38 7.06 6.31
N PRO A 37 19.10 7.44 6.45
CA PRO A 37 18.44 7.47 7.75
C PRO A 37 18.53 6.09 8.42
N LYS A 38 18.79 6.06 9.73
CA LYS A 38 18.60 4.84 10.50
C LYS A 38 17.10 4.59 10.61
N LEU A 39 16.64 3.46 10.06
CA LEU A 39 15.25 3.06 10.15
C LEU A 39 14.93 2.69 11.61
N GLY A 40 13.96 3.39 12.20
CA GLY A 40 13.40 3.04 13.51
C GLY A 40 12.22 2.08 13.39
N HIS A 41 11.52 1.88 14.50
CA HIS A 41 10.25 1.13 14.54
C HIS A 41 9.03 1.96 14.09
N GLU A 42 9.25 3.17 13.58
CA GLU A 42 8.19 4.07 13.15
C GLU A 42 7.61 3.65 11.82
N GLN A 43 6.31 3.90 11.62
CA GLN A 43 5.70 3.67 10.33
C GLN A 43 6.18 4.71 9.32
N LEU A 44 6.83 4.24 8.27
CA LEU A 44 7.35 5.08 7.19
C LEU A 44 6.30 5.27 6.10
N ASP A 45 6.28 6.47 5.52
CA ASP A 45 5.53 6.72 4.29
C ASP A 45 6.21 5.96 3.14
N ARG A 46 5.41 5.39 2.24
CA ARG A 46 5.90 4.67 1.05
C ARG A 46 6.93 5.47 0.26
N SER A 47 6.67 6.76 0.00
CA SER A 47 7.62 7.60 -0.74
C SER A 47 8.97 7.71 -0.05
N PHE A 48 8.99 7.89 1.27
CA PHE A 48 10.25 8.00 1.99
C PHE A 48 11.02 6.68 1.99
N PHE A 49 10.32 5.58 2.21
CA PHE A 49 10.92 4.25 2.19
C PHE A 49 11.49 3.87 0.82
N GLU A 50 10.78 4.19 -0.27
CA GLU A 50 11.25 3.87 -1.61
C GLU A 50 12.44 4.73 -2.06
N LEU A 51 12.56 5.99 -1.59
CA LEU A 51 13.78 6.77 -1.78
C LEU A 51 15.01 6.07 -1.18
N ILE A 52 14.86 5.44 -0.02
CA ILE A 52 15.94 4.65 0.62
C ILE A 52 16.28 3.42 -0.22
N ILE A 53 15.29 2.75 -0.81
CA ILE A 53 15.52 1.64 -1.75
C ILE A 53 16.30 2.12 -2.97
N VAL A 54 15.92 3.24 -3.57
CA VAL A 54 16.61 3.82 -4.74
C VAL A 54 18.06 4.16 -4.38
N CYS A 55 18.31 4.85 -3.27
CA CYS A 55 19.67 5.14 -2.83
C CYS A 55 20.52 3.87 -2.65
N ASN A 56 19.96 2.82 -2.02
CA ASN A 56 20.65 1.54 -1.86
C ASN A 56 20.95 0.87 -3.22
N ALA A 57 20.00 0.88 -4.15
CA ALA A 57 20.19 0.31 -5.48
C ALA A 57 21.37 0.96 -6.22
N PHE A 58 21.48 2.29 -6.19
CA PHE A 58 22.59 3.01 -6.83
C PHE A 58 23.93 2.80 -6.10
N ALA A 59 23.92 2.65 -4.77
CA ALA A 59 25.12 2.33 -4.00
C ALA A 59 25.75 1.00 -4.43
N THR A 60 24.95 -0.01 -4.81
CA THR A 60 25.48 -1.29 -5.34
C THR A 60 26.24 -1.15 -6.66
N GLN A 61 25.98 -0.07 -7.41
CA GLN A 61 26.58 0.20 -8.72
C GLN A 61 27.77 1.16 -8.67
N GLN A 62 28.27 1.51 -7.47
CA GLN A 62 29.32 2.50 -7.27
C GLN A 62 28.99 3.87 -7.92
N VAL A 63 27.72 4.24 -7.94
CA VAL A 63 27.23 5.54 -8.40
C VAL A 63 26.85 6.39 -7.19
N GLN A 64 27.37 7.61 -7.12
CA GLN A 64 26.95 8.58 -6.12
C GLN A 64 25.69 9.30 -6.62
N LEU A 65 24.54 8.90 -6.09
CA LEU A 65 23.27 9.54 -6.40
C LEU A 65 23.04 10.78 -5.53
N ASN A 66 22.71 11.91 -6.17
CA ASN A 66 22.20 13.10 -5.49
C ASN A 66 20.74 13.32 -5.89
N LEU A 67 19.88 13.64 -4.93
CA LEU A 67 18.43 13.77 -5.13
C LEU A 67 17.97 15.22 -4.95
N GLU A 68 17.47 15.85 -6.01
CA GLU A 68 16.91 17.20 -5.95
C GLU A 68 15.39 17.13 -5.80
N PHE A 69 14.89 17.37 -4.59
CA PHE A 69 13.48 17.22 -4.28
C PHE A 69 12.65 18.43 -4.77
N VAL A 70 11.57 18.14 -5.48
CA VAL A 70 10.60 19.14 -5.96
C VAL A 70 9.23 18.85 -5.31
N PRO A 71 8.83 19.61 -4.27
CA PRO A 71 7.55 19.43 -3.62
C PRO A 71 6.36 19.67 -4.55
N THR A 72 5.33 18.84 -4.41
CA THR A 72 4.11 18.88 -5.23
C THR A 72 2.86 18.77 -4.36
N PRO A 73 1.74 19.40 -4.77
CA PRO A 73 0.52 19.40 -3.97
C PRO A 73 -0.20 18.04 -3.95
N SER A 74 0.05 17.17 -4.94
CA SER A 74 -0.62 15.87 -5.04
C SER A 74 0.18 14.86 -5.86
N TYR A 75 -0.11 13.58 -5.64
CA TYR A 75 0.45 12.45 -6.39
C TYR A 75 0.34 12.65 -7.91
N LEU A 76 -0.87 12.92 -8.41
CA LEU A 76 -1.10 13.08 -9.85
C LEU A 76 -0.35 14.29 -10.43
N ARG A 77 -0.12 15.36 -9.64
CA ARG A 77 0.70 16.48 -10.10
C ARG A 77 2.15 16.07 -10.26
N GLY A 78 2.69 15.30 -9.32
CA GLY A 78 4.04 14.73 -9.41
C GLY A 78 4.21 13.82 -10.62
N VAL A 79 3.29 12.88 -10.83
CA VAL A 79 3.30 11.99 -12.02
C VAL A 79 3.31 12.79 -13.32
N ARG A 80 2.44 13.81 -13.46
CA ARG A 80 2.43 14.68 -14.64
C ARG A 80 3.74 15.42 -14.86
N MET A 81 4.44 15.82 -13.79
CA MET A 81 5.73 16.51 -13.92
C MET A 81 6.82 15.58 -14.47
N VAL A 82 6.75 14.28 -14.15
CA VAL A 82 7.60 13.25 -14.75
C VAL A 82 7.27 13.07 -16.23
N GLU A 83 5.98 12.93 -16.59
CA GLU A 83 5.54 12.82 -17.99
C GLU A 83 5.95 14.03 -18.85
N GLN A 84 5.98 15.22 -18.25
CA GLN A 84 6.39 16.47 -18.90
C GLN A 84 7.91 16.64 -18.99
N GLY A 85 8.70 15.75 -18.38
CA GLY A 85 10.15 15.89 -18.28
C GLY A 85 10.61 17.08 -17.44
N THR A 86 9.75 17.63 -16.58
CA THR A 86 10.09 18.73 -15.66
C THR A 86 10.79 18.24 -14.39
N VAL A 87 10.62 16.95 -14.07
CA VAL A 87 11.46 16.20 -13.13
C VAL A 87 11.79 14.83 -13.73
N ASP A 88 12.84 14.19 -13.24
CA ASP A 88 13.30 12.90 -13.76
C ASP A 88 12.46 11.73 -13.24
N THR A 89 11.99 11.80 -11.99
CA THR A 89 11.21 10.71 -11.38
C THR A 89 10.29 11.18 -10.25
N HIS A 90 9.52 10.25 -9.69
CA HIS A 90 8.64 10.45 -8.55
C HIS A 90 9.18 9.69 -7.32
N SER A 91 9.00 10.25 -6.13
CA SER A 91 9.56 9.71 -4.88
C SER A 91 8.98 8.37 -4.43
N ALA A 92 7.83 7.96 -4.99
CA ALA A 92 7.28 6.61 -4.86
C ALA A 92 7.05 6.02 -6.25
N SER A 93 7.16 4.70 -6.37
CA SER A 93 6.80 3.96 -7.58
C SER A 93 5.38 4.31 -8.02
N ILE A 94 5.25 4.58 -9.31
CA ILE A 94 4.01 5.00 -9.94
C ILE A 94 3.27 3.73 -10.36
N TRP A 95 1.96 3.68 -10.18
CA TRP A 95 1.19 2.55 -10.71
C TRP A 95 1.31 2.53 -12.23
N TYR A 96 1.52 1.36 -12.83
CA TYR A 96 1.76 1.26 -14.27
C TYR A 96 0.57 1.76 -15.11
N SER A 97 -0.65 1.67 -14.57
CA SER A 97 -1.87 2.25 -15.16
C SER A 97 -1.99 3.76 -15.00
N ASP A 98 -1.11 4.38 -14.20
CA ASP A 98 -1.11 5.81 -13.94
C ASP A 98 -0.23 6.63 -14.88
N ILE A 99 0.59 5.98 -15.72
CA ILE A 99 1.52 6.64 -16.65
C ILE A 99 1.12 6.48 -18.12
N ASN A 100 1.52 7.44 -18.94
CA ASN A 100 1.62 7.24 -20.37
C ASN A 100 2.91 6.47 -20.75
N GLN A 101 2.76 5.18 -21.04
CA GLN A 101 3.87 4.28 -21.38
C GLN A 101 4.60 4.64 -22.67
N SER A 102 4.00 5.45 -23.55
CA SER A 102 4.70 5.92 -24.76
C SER A 102 5.64 7.10 -24.48
N GLN A 103 5.57 7.70 -23.29
CA GLN A 103 6.34 8.89 -22.91
C GLN A 103 7.38 8.60 -21.83
N LEU A 104 7.24 7.49 -21.09
CA LEU A 104 8.07 7.18 -19.94
C LEU A 104 8.69 5.78 -20.03
N TYR A 105 9.93 5.67 -19.56
CA TYR A 105 10.55 4.38 -19.28
C TYR A 105 10.16 3.90 -17.88
N ALA A 106 9.75 2.64 -17.77
CA ALA A 106 9.49 1.98 -16.50
C ALA A 106 10.65 1.03 -16.16
N SER A 107 11.09 1.02 -14.90
CA SER A 107 11.98 -0.01 -14.39
C SER A 107 11.25 -1.36 -14.30
N GLU A 108 11.98 -2.39 -13.85
CA GLU A 108 11.32 -3.55 -13.27
C GLU A 108 10.45 -3.16 -12.07
N GLU A 109 9.47 -4.00 -11.78
CA GLU A 109 8.49 -3.79 -10.71
C GLU A 109 9.18 -3.75 -9.34
N VAL A 110 9.02 -2.63 -8.62
CA VAL A 110 9.42 -2.54 -7.21
C VAL A 110 8.47 -3.35 -6.32
N LEU A 111 7.19 -3.38 -6.71
CA LEU A 111 6.13 -4.17 -6.09
C LEU A 111 5.38 -4.89 -7.20
N ARG A 112 5.33 -6.23 -7.15
CA ARG A 112 4.63 -7.04 -8.15
C ARG A 112 3.13 -7.04 -7.90
N THR A 113 2.38 -7.42 -8.92
CA THR A 113 0.93 -7.62 -8.80
C THR A 113 0.63 -8.65 -7.70
N GLY A 114 -0.16 -8.24 -6.71
CA GLY A 114 -0.53 -9.07 -5.56
C GLY A 114 0.34 -8.92 -4.31
N GLU A 115 1.48 -8.22 -4.39
CA GLU A 115 2.37 -8.03 -3.22
C GLU A 115 1.94 -6.86 -2.31
N PHE A 116 1.15 -5.92 -2.82
CA PHE A 116 0.68 -4.76 -2.05
C PHE A 116 -0.71 -5.01 -1.46
N GLU A 117 -0.75 -5.40 -0.19
CA GLU A 117 -2.00 -5.64 0.55
C GLU A 117 -2.45 -4.41 1.35
N LYS A 118 -3.78 -4.16 1.37
CA LYS A 118 -4.41 -3.17 2.24
C LYS A 118 -5.43 -3.81 3.17
N GLY A 119 -5.60 -3.21 4.35
CA GLY A 119 -6.65 -3.56 5.30
C GLY A 119 -7.91 -2.73 5.08
N ILE A 120 -9.05 -3.29 5.50
CA ILE A 120 -10.27 -2.51 5.72
C ILE A 120 -10.19 -1.94 7.13
N TYR A 121 -10.26 -0.63 7.26
CA TYR A 121 -10.18 0.09 8.53
C TYR A 121 -11.50 0.78 8.84
N VAL A 122 -11.92 0.71 10.09
CA VAL A 122 -13.12 1.37 10.61
C VAL A 122 -12.77 2.18 11.85
N HIS A 123 -13.60 3.15 12.21
CA HIS A 123 -13.44 3.86 13.48
C HIS A 123 -13.51 2.89 14.67
N GLU A 124 -12.76 3.13 15.74
CA GLU A 124 -12.64 2.18 16.86
C GLU A 124 -13.95 1.85 17.60
N SER A 125 -14.96 2.72 17.47
CA SER A 125 -16.31 2.52 18.02
C SER A 125 -17.29 1.91 17.02
N HIS A 126 -16.86 1.55 15.81
CA HIS A 126 -17.74 1.07 14.76
C HIS A 126 -18.25 -0.35 15.05
N PRO A 127 -19.57 -0.63 14.94
CA PRO A 127 -20.14 -1.95 15.23
C PRO A 127 -19.58 -3.10 14.39
N LEU A 128 -19.06 -2.82 13.19
CA LEU A 128 -18.40 -3.82 12.33
C LEU A 128 -17.29 -4.61 13.06
N LEU A 129 -16.63 -4.00 14.05
CA LEU A 129 -15.54 -4.64 14.78
C LEU A 129 -15.97 -5.83 15.64
N ILE A 130 -17.25 -5.90 16.03
CA ILE A 130 -17.78 -6.97 16.87
C ILE A 130 -18.63 -7.97 16.08
N LEU A 131 -18.87 -7.72 14.78
CA LEU A 131 -19.65 -8.64 13.96
C LEU A 131 -18.83 -9.90 13.63
N PRO A 132 -19.46 -11.09 13.66
CA PRO A 132 -18.87 -12.29 13.09
C PRO A 132 -18.58 -12.07 11.59
N PRO A 133 -17.44 -12.55 11.05
CA PRO A 133 -17.06 -12.23 9.68
C PRO A 133 -18.01 -12.76 8.60
N ASP A 134 -18.74 -13.84 8.88
CA ASP A 134 -19.81 -14.36 8.01
C ASP A 134 -21.06 -13.46 7.98
N LYS A 135 -21.16 -12.48 8.90
CA LYS A 135 -22.23 -11.47 8.96
C LYS A 135 -21.82 -10.13 8.38
N ILE A 136 -20.56 -9.97 7.99
CA ILE A 136 -20.08 -8.73 7.39
C ILE A 136 -20.37 -8.79 5.90
N ASN A 137 -21.31 -7.97 5.45
CA ASN A 137 -21.50 -7.66 4.04
C ASN A 137 -21.20 -6.19 3.79
N LEU A 138 -20.04 -5.89 3.19
CA LEU A 138 -19.60 -4.53 2.93
C LEU A 138 -20.50 -3.77 1.95
N SER A 139 -21.30 -4.49 1.14
CA SER A 139 -22.22 -3.88 0.17
C SER A 139 -23.39 -3.14 0.84
N HIS A 140 -23.49 -3.15 2.17
CA HIS A 140 -24.46 -2.38 2.96
C HIS A 140 -23.84 -1.14 3.63
N TYR A 141 -22.56 -0.88 3.39
CA TYR A 141 -21.80 0.17 4.05
C TYR A 141 -21.22 1.16 3.03
N THR A 142 -20.90 2.35 3.50
CA THR A 142 -20.26 3.42 2.73
C THR A 142 -18.76 3.37 2.93
N ALA A 143 -18.01 3.15 1.85
CA ALA A 143 -16.57 3.31 1.86
C ALA A 143 -16.18 4.79 1.78
N LEU A 144 -15.00 5.13 2.30
CA LEU A 144 -14.34 6.42 2.13
C LEU A 144 -13.02 6.21 1.40
N SER A 145 -12.77 7.00 0.36
CA SER A 145 -11.50 7.00 -0.35
C SER A 145 -11.23 8.37 -0.95
N VAL A 146 -9.96 8.63 -1.29
CA VAL A 146 -9.60 9.75 -2.16
C VAL A 146 -9.88 9.34 -3.60
N LYS A 147 -10.70 10.09 -4.34
CA LYS A 147 -11.07 9.74 -5.73
C LYS A 147 -9.89 9.64 -6.69
N ALA A 148 -8.81 10.39 -6.41
CA ALA A 148 -7.58 10.32 -7.18
C ALA A 148 -6.79 9.01 -6.98
N TRP A 149 -7.04 8.25 -5.91
CA TRP A 149 -6.45 6.93 -5.70
C TRP A 149 -7.26 5.89 -6.45
N ARG A 150 -7.04 5.81 -7.77
CA ARG A 150 -7.91 5.07 -8.69
C ARG A 150 -8.11 3.60 -8.31
N HIS A 151 -7.05 2.93 -7.86
CA HIS A 151 -7.14 1.53 -7.42
C HIS A 151 -7.98 1.38 -6.15
N ASP A 152 -7.70 2.17 -5.11
CA ASP A 152 -8.49 2.20 -3.87
C ASP A 152 -9.96 2.55 -4.12
N TRP A 153 -10.21 3.54 -4.98
CA TRP A 153 -11.56 3.96 -5.37
C TRP A 153 -12.30 2.84 -6.10
N ALA A 154 -11.67 2.18 -7.07
CA ALA A 154 -12.27 1.08 -7.83
C ALA A 154 -12.57 -0.12 -6.93
N VAL A 155 -11.65 -0.49 -6.02
CA VAL A 155 -11.88 -1.55 -5.04
C VAL A 155 -13.05 -1.18 -4.13
N SER A 156 -13.09 0.06 -3.62
CA SER A 156 -14.18 0.55 -2.78
C SER A 156 -15.54 0.48 -3.48
N GLN A 157 -15.62 0.85 -4.76
CA GLN A 157 -16.85 0.72 -5.57
C GLN A 157 -17.28 -0.73 -5.75
N SER A 158 -16.35 -1.67 -5.81
CA SER A 158 -16.65 -3.08 -6.01
C SER A 158 -17.17 -3.80 -4.77
N ILE A 159 -16.87 -3.29 -3.57
CA ILE A 159 -17.20 -3.95 -2.29
C ILE A 159 -18.24 -3.21 -1.45
N ALA A 160 -18.43 -1.90 -1.66
CA ALA A 160 -19.28 -1.04 -0.84
C ALA A 160 -20.64 -0.75 -1.49
N GLN A 161 -21.61 -0.30 -0.70
CA GLN A 161 -22.87 0.24 -1.22
C GLN A 161 -22.64 1.53 -2.01
N SER A 162 -21.80 2.40 -1.47
CA SER A 162 -21.43 3.70 -2.04
C SER A 162 -20.03 4.09 -1.59
N VAL A 163 -19.42 5.05 -2.28
CA VAL A 163 -18.09 5.57 -1.94
C VAL A 163 -18.18 7.08 -1.76
N ALA A 164 -17.89 7.53 -0.54
CA ALA A 164 -17.68 8.94 -0.24
C ALA A 164 -16.27 9.36 -0.68
N ASP A 165 -16.16 10.55 -1.26
CA ASP A 165 -14.90 11.16 -1.65
C ASP A 165 -14.35 12.04 -0.53
N THR A 166 -13.03 12.09 -0.43
CA THR A 166 -12.29 13.04 0.38
C THR A 166 -11.07 13.55 -0.36
N GLY A 167 -10.71 14.82 -0.15
CA GLY A 167 -9.65 15.46 -0.92
C GLY A 167 -8.24 14.94 -0.63
N HIS A 168 -8.00 14.37 0.55
CA HIS A 168 -6.67 13.93 0.99
C HIS A 168 -6.71 12.95 2.17
N MET A 169 -5.61 12.23 2.37
CA MET A 169 -5.48 11.20 3.41
C MET A 169 -5.84 11.68 4.82
N PRO A 170 -5.34 12.85 5.32
CA PRO A 170 -5.67 13.28 6.68
C PRO A 170 -7.17 13.38 7.00
N ALA A 171 -8.00 13.77 6.02
CA ALA A 171 -9.43 13.93 6.21
C ALA A 171 -10.18 12.60 6.34
N ILE A 172 -9.56 11.46 5.98
CA ILE A 172 -10.14 10.12 6.16
C ILE A 172 -10.47 9.87 7.63
N PHE A 173 -9.53 10.16 8.53
CA PHE A 173 -9.70 9.94 9.97
C PHE A 173 -10.84 10.78 10.53
N GLU A 174 -10.86 12.07 10.21
CA GLU A 174 -11.87 13.01 10.68
C GLU A 174 -13.28 12.64 10.18
N MET A 175 -13.40 12.24 8.92
CA MET A 175 -14.69 11.86 8.34
C MET A 175 -15.23 10.54 8.91
N LEU A 176 -14.36 9.56 9.18
CA LEU A 176 -14.76 8.32 9.85
C LEU A 176 -15.16 8.56 11.32
N ALA A 177 -14.42 9.41 12.03
CA ALA A 177 -14.79 9.84 13.39
C ALA A 177 -16.14 10.58 13.41
N ALA A 178 -16.40 11.42 12.40
CA ALA A 178 -17.66 12.12 12.20
C ALA A 178 -18.77 11.23 11.60
N LYS A 179 -18.53 9.92 11.41
CA LYS A 179 -19.48 8.95 10.87
C LYS A 179 -20.05 9.33 9.49
N ARG A 180 -19.24 9.99 8.65
CA ARG A 180 -19.60 10.34 7.27
C ARG A 180 -19.39 9.19 6.29
N ALA A 181 -18.77 8.11 6.75
CA ALA A 181 -18.59 6.83 6.08
C ALA A 181 -18.29 5.76 7.14
N ASP A 182 -18.29 4.49 6.76
CA ASP A 182 -18.16 3.36 7.67
C ASP A 182 -16.73 2.79 7.70
N PHE A 183 -16.06 2.75 6.55
CA PHE A 183 -14.73 2.17 6.42
C PHE A 183 -13.87 2.83 5.34
N THR A 184 -12.56 2.59 5.39
CA THR A 184 -11.57 2.99 4.38
C THR A 184 -10.60 1.84 4.09
N LEU A 185 -9.87 1.92 2.99
CA LEU A 185 -8.71 1.07 2.72
C LEU A 185 -7.43 1.80 3.13
N LEU A 186 -6.56 1.14 3.90
CA LEU A 186 -5.24 1.69 4.28
C LEU A 186 -4.18 0.59 4.29
N GLU A 187 -2.92 0.98 4.15
CA GLU A 187 -1.78 0.10 4.36
C GLU A 187 -1.73 -0.40 5.81
N PHE A 188 -1.22 -1.62 6.01
CA PHE A 188 -1.02 -2.15 7.35
C PHE A 188 0.02 -1.32 8.12
N SER A 189 -0.23 -1.07 9.40
CA SER A 189 0.81 -0.53 10.28
C SER A 189 1.78 -1.62 10.71
N ASN A 190 3.00 -1.20 11.06
CA ASN A 190 4.03 -2.07 11.61
C ASN A 190 3.83 -2.35 13.12
N HIS A 191 2.74 -1.84 13.72
CA HIS A 191 2.35 -2.16 15.08
C HIS A 191 1.65 -3.54 15.15
N THR A 192 1.84 -4.24 16.27
CA THR A 192 1.22 -5.56 16.51
C THR A 192 -0.31 -5.56 16.39
N SER A 193 -0.98 -4.47 16.78
CA SER A 193 -2.44 -4.34 16.61
C SER A 193 -2.87 -4.06 15.17
N MET A 194 -1.93 -3.63 14.32
CA MET A 194 -2.17 -3.07 12.98
C MET A 194 -3.09 -1.83 12.99
N ASP A 195 -3.38 -1.24 14.15
CA ASP A 195 -4.18 -0.02 14.26
C ASP A 195 -3.47 1.15 13.59
N ARG A 196 -4.26 2.14 13.17
CA ARG A 196 -3.79 3.41 12.63
C ARG A 196 -4.30 4.53 13.53
N VAL A 197 -3.42 5.44 13.92
CA VAL A 197 -3.77 6.57 14.80
C VAL A 197 -3.30 7.86 14.16
N GLN A 198 -4.16 8.87 14.13
CA GLN A 198 -3.84 10.21 13.67
C GLN A 198 -4.70 11.22 14.44
N ASN A 199 -4.09 12.27 15.00
CA ASN A 199 -4.80 13.31 15.77
C ASN A 199 -5.77 12.74 16.82
N ASP A 200 -5.28 11.76 17.61
CA ASP A 200 -6.07 11.01 18.61
C ASP A 200 -7.27 10.20 18.08
N ILE A 201 -7.48 10.18 16.77
CA ILE A 201 -8.48 9.33 16.13
C ILE A 201 -7.84 7.98 15.84
N ARG A 202 -8.44 6.91 16.38
CA ARG A 202 -8.01 5.52 16.17
C ARG A 202 -8.91 4.81 15.18
N LEU A 203 -8.28 4.25 14.14
CA LEU A 203 -8.91 3.31 13.23
C LEU A 203 -8.38 1.90 13.49
N LYS A 204 -9.30 0.94 13.55
CA LYS A 204 -9.00 -0.47 13.78
C LYS A 204 -9.22 -1.26 12.50
N ILE A 205 -8.33 -2.24 12.27
CA ILE A 205 -8.43 -3.14 11.13
C ILE A 205 -9.54 -4.17 11.34
N LEU A 206 -10.34 -4.38 10.30
CA LEU A 206 -11.33 -5.44 10.23
C LEU A 206 -10.65 -6.77 9.90
N THR A 207 -10.26 -7.52 10.93
CA THR A 207 -9.39 -8.70 10.83
C THR A 207 -10.13 -10.03 10.64
N GLY A 208 -11.44 -9.98 10.38
CA GLY A 208 -12.36 -11.10 10.49
C GLY A 208 -11.87 -12.43 9.89
N LEU A 209 -11.54 -12.46 8.59
CA LEU A 209 -11.14 -13.71 7.92
C LEU A 209 -9.77 -14.24 8.33
N LYS A 210 -8.76 -13.36 8.51
CA LYS A 210 -7.43 -13.78 8.99
C LYS A 210 -7.55 -14.35 10.41
N GLN A 211 -8.39 -13.78 11.28
CA GLN A 211 -8.66 -14.34 12.60
C GLN A 211 -9.44 -15.66 12.57
N LEU A 212 -10.50 -15.79 11.77
CA LEU A 212 -11.23 -17.06 11.67
C LEU A 212 -10.32 -18.18 11.16
N ARG A 213 -9.43 -17.88 10.22
CA ARG A 213 -8.45 -18.83 9.71
C ARG A 213 -7.46 -19.23 10.80
N ALA A 214 -6.89 -18.27 11.53
CA ALA A 214 -5.97 -18.53 12.64
C ALA A 214 -6.64 -19.31 13.80
N LYS A 215 -7.92 -19.06 14.06
CA LYS A 215 -8.73 -19.73 15.08
C LYS A 215 -9.30 -21.09 14.62
N GLY A 216 -9.02 -21.52 13.38
CA GLY A 216 -9.52 -22.78 12.83
C GLY A 216 -11.04 -22.82 12.63
N LEU A 217 -11.71 -21.67 12.61
CA LEU A 217 -13.17 -21.56 12.60
C LEU A 217 -13.78 -21.67 11.19
N ILE A 218 -12.98 -21.53 10.14
CA ILE A 218 -13.44 -21.62 8.74
C ILE A 218 -13.82 -23.06 8.38
N TYR A 219 -12.97 -24.03 8.70
CA TYR A 219 -13.16 -25.43 8.28
C TYR A 219 -14.45 -26.07 8.86
N PRO A 220 -14.76 -25.93 10.16
CA PRO A 220 -16.00 -26.48 10.72
C PRO A 220 -17.28 -25.92 10.07
N VAL A 221 -17.27 -24.65 9.65
CA VAL A 221 -18.42 -24.02 8.99
C VAL A 221 -18.68 -24.63 7.62
N TYR A 222 -17.64 -24.81 6.80
CA TYR A 222 -17.77 -25.50 5.50
C TYR A 222 -18.16 -26.98 5.65
N VAL A 223 -17.73 -27.64 6.72
CA VAL A 223 -18.19 -29.01 7.04
C VAL A 223 -19.67 -29.04 7.37
N LYS A 224 -20.12 -28.13 8.24
CA LYS A 224 -21.53 -28.04 8.64
C LYS A 224 -22.44 -27.68 7.46
N ALA A 225 -21.97 -26.81 6.56
CA ALA A 225 -22.70 -26.40 5.37
C ALA A 225 -22.69 -27.45 4.24
N GLY A 226 -21.97 -28.57 4.40
CA GLY A 226 -21.95 -29.67 3.44
C GLY A 226 -21.02 -29.48 2.24
N PHE A 227 -20.35 -28.34 2.13
CA PHE A 227 -19.34 -28.08 1.09
C PHE A 227 -18.09 -28.95 1.28
N ILE A 228 -17.73 -29.25 2.53
CA ILE A 228 -16.69 -30.23 2.86
C ILE A 228 -17.37 -31.39 3.56
N ASN A 229 -17.29 -32.60 3.01
CA ASN A 229 -17.85 -33.78 3.67
C ASN A 229 -16.72 -34.72 4.12
N PRO A 230 -16.42 -34.82 5.44
CA PRO A 230 -15.38 -35.71 5.93
C PRO A 230 -15.59 -37.19 5.54
N LYS A 231 -16.83 -37.62 5.29
CA LYS A 231 -17.17 -39.00 4.91
C LYS A 231 -16.61 -39.39 3.54
N VAL A 232 -16.32 -38.42 2.68
CA VAL A 232 -15.79 -38.69 1.33
C VAL A 232 -14.25 -38.61 1.28
N LYS A 233 -13.57 -38.40 2.40
CA LYS A 233 -12.10 -38.28 2.45
C LYS A 233 -11.37 -39.52 1.90
N HIS A 234 -12.01 -40.69 1.96
CA HIS A 234 -11.47 -41.97 1.49
C HIS A 234 -11.84 -42.29 0.04
N TRP A 235 -12.66 -41.46 -0.59
CA TRP A 235 -13.09 -41.72 -1.95
C TRP A 235 -11.93 -41.52 -2.90
N ARG A 236 -11.80 -42.43 -3.86
CA ARG A 236 -10.82 -42.31 -4.93
C ARG A 236 -11.27 -41.18 -5.86
N VAL A 237 -10.42 -40.18 -6.06
CA VAL A 237 -10.63 -39.15 -7.07
C VAL A 237 -10.67 -39.83 -8.43
N VAL A 238 -11.82 -39.73 -9.11
CA VAL A 238 -11.96 -40.19 -10.49
C VAL A 238 -11.54 -39.02 -11.38
N ASN A 239 -10.57 -39.26 -12.26
CA ASN A 239 -9.95 -38.23 -13.11
C ASN A 239 -9.27 -37.11 -12.30
N PRO A 240 -8.17 -37.40 -11.59
CA PRO A 240 -7.42 -36.36 -10.90
C PRO A 240 -6.92 -35.34 -11.94
N LEU A 241 -7.42 -34.10 -11.86
CA LEU A 241 -6.79 -33.00 -12.56
C LEU A 241 -5.35 -32.91 -12.07
N ALA A 242 -4.40 -32.78 -13.00
CA ALA A 242 -2.99 -32.61 -12.66
C ALA A 242 -2.78 -31.22 -12.04
N ILE A 243 -3.01 -31.09 -10.73
CA ILE A 243 -2.78 -29.86 -9.95
C ILE A 243 -1.29 -29.78 -9.58
N ALA A 244 -0.38 -29.97 -10.54
CA ALA A 244 1.05 -29.78 -10.32
C ALA A 244 1.48 -28.31 -10.55
N SER A 245 0.66 -27.49 -11.20
CA SER A 245 1.00 -26.12 -11.61
C SER A 245 0.46 -24.99 -10.73
N ILE A 246 -0.34 -25.28 -9.69
CA ILE A 246 -0.95 -24.23 -8.84
C ILE A 246 -0.11 -23.92 -7.58
N LYS A 247 0.92 -24.73 -7.26
CA LYS A 247 1.80 -24.49 -6.10
C LYS A 247 3.16 -23.91 -6.44
N ALA A 248 3.41 -23.60 -7.71
CA ALA A 248 4.61 -22.94 -8.18
C ALA A 248 4.22 -21.73 -9.02
N ASN A 249 3.69 -20.69 -8.35
CA ASN A 249 3.68 -19.29 -8.76
C ASN A 249 3.37 -18.46 -7.51
#